data_AF-A0A914K1H7-F1
#
_entry.id   AF-A0A914K1H7-F1
#
_cell.length_a   1.000
_cell.length_b   1.000
_cell.length_c   1.000
_cell.angle_alpha   90.00
_cell.angle_beta   90.00
_cell.angle_gamma   90.00
#
_symmetry.space_group_name_H-M   'P 1'
#
loop_
_entity.id
_entity.type
_entity.pdbx_description
1 polymer ?
#
loop_
_entity_poly.entity_id
_entity_poly.type
_entity_poly.pdbx_seq_one_letter_code
_entity_poly.pdbx_strand_id
1 'polypeptide(L)'
;MFHSQKVPRADKQVGNDYLSWKDIRIGEDVVLFGRTYRVVSCDEFTKNFLEDRGIKVRETESIPIDSWNLSRHFMTDKARETELKRFLNEKDKVENLNSWETIPETLTFLCAWLDRKTDFYGEKIKRTFKMTVSSADDSVTMIETTPGFGNQLFLKVDRLPYTTADGHRRYYRADKIRPGMWIDVFKRPMYIFDCDGDQTKSFLKQQFGEIQFGDCPLNLLEAGPPSHQVEVLPDELWFRASNVCFFSRILI
;
A
#
# COMPACT_ATOMS: atom_id res chain seq x y z
N MET A 1 6.92 -8.99 0.75
CA MET A 1 7.62 -9.78 -0.29
C MET A 1 9.08 -9.87 0.11
N PHE A 2 9.61 -11.07 0.34
CA PHE A 2 10.99 -11.30 0.77
C PHE A 2 11.86 -11.64 -0.44
N HIS A 3 13.14 -11.28 -0.38
CA HIS A 3 14.13 -11.74 -1.36
C HIS A 3 14.58 -13.15 -0.95
N SER A 4 14.93 -14.01 -1.92
CA SER A 4 15.46 -15.34 -1.64
C SER A 4 16.76 -15.25 -0.86
N GLN A 5 16.70 -15.50 0.45
CA GLN A 5 17.83 -15.46 1.36
C GLN A 5 17.61 -16.41 2.53
N LYS A 6 18.68 -16.79 3.22
CA LYS A 6 18.57 -17.55 4.46
C LYS A 6 17.93 -16.68 5.55
N VAL A 7 16.95 -17.22 6.26
CA VAL A 7 16.27 -16.51 7.35
C VAL A 7 17.01 -16.79 8.65
N PRO A 8 17.45 -15.77 9.41
CA PRO A 8 18.05 -15.99 10.72
C PRO A 8 16.98 -16.43 11.73
N ARG A 9 17.32 -17.37 12.62
CA ARG A 9 16.41 -17.77 13.71
C ARG A 9 16.27 -16.64 14.73
N ALA A 10 15.11 -16.56 15.37
CA ALA A 10 14.85 -15.61 16.45
C ALA A 10 15.59 -16.01 17.74
N ASP A 11 15.76 -17.31 17.99
CA ASP A 11 16.52 -17.89 19.08
C ASP A 11 17.96 -18.21 18.62
N LYS A 12 18.91 -17.31 18.93
CA LYS A 12 20.32 -17.57 18.64
C LYS A 12 20.85 -18.67 19.56
N GLN A 13 20.76 -19.92 19.14
CA GLN A 13 21.43 -21.05 19.78
C GLN A 13 22.80 -21.28 19.12
N VAL A 14 23.83 -21.53 19.93
CA VAL A 14 25.21 -21.73 19.47
C VAL A 14 25.24 -22.89 18.46
N GLY A 15 25.51 -22.58 17.19
CA GLY A 15 25.62 -23.57 16.10
C GLY A 15 24.40 -23.72 15.18
N ASN A 16 23.30 -22.98 15.40
CA ASN A 16 22.13 -23.02 14.53
C ASN A 16 21.55 -21.61 14.25
N ASP A 17 22.23 -20.85 13.39
CA ASP A 17 21.92 -19.43 13.16
C ASP A 17 20.74 -19.19 12.18
N TYR A 18 20.35 -20.19 11.38
CA TYR A 18 19.38 -20.05 10.31
C TYR A 18 18.21 -21.02 10.41
N LEU A 19 17.03 -20.57 10.00
CA LEU A 19 15.81 -21.37 10.00
C LEU A 19 15.99 -22.56 9.06
N SER A 20 15.72 -23.76 9.56
CA SER A 20 15.76 -24.99 8.79
C SER A 20 14.34 -25.45 8.43
N TRP A 21 14.22 -26.30 7.42
CA TRP A 21 12.94 -26.93 7.06
C TRP A 21 12.31 -27.71 8.23
N LYS A 22 13.12 -28.17 9.19
CA LYS A 22 12.66 -28.85 10.42
C LYS A 22 11.90 -27.93 11.38
N ASP A 23 12.15 -26.63 11.30
CA ASP A 23 11.56 -25.59 12.16
C ASP A 23 10.20 -25.10 11.62
N ILE A 24 9.78 -25.56 10.44
CA ILE A 24 8.56 -25.12 9.77
C ILE A 24 7.55 -26.27 9.80
N ARG A 25 6.45 -26.10 10.52
CA ARG A 25 5.40 -27.12 10.66
C ARG A 25 4.02 -26.50 10.54
N ILE A 26 3.08 -27.24 9.95
CA ILE A 26 1.68 -26.83 9.88
C ILE A 26 1.12 -26.68 11.30
N GLY A 27 0.43 -25.57 11.55
CA GLY A 27 -0.16 -25.19 12.83
C GLY A 27 0.82 -24.60 13.83
N GLU A 28 2.06 -24.32 13.43
CA GLU A 28 3.06 -23.65 14.28
C GLU A 28 3.35 -22.23 13.76
N ASP A 29 3.70 -21.36 14.71
CA ASP A 29 4.03 -19.96 14.44
C ASP A 29 5.53 -19.83 14.17
N VAL A 30 5.87 -19.24 13.02
CA VAL A 30 7.24 -18.99 12.58
C VAL A 30 7.48 -17.49 12.53
N VAL A 31 8.54 -17.04 13.19
CA VAL A 31 8.94 -15.63 13.16
C VAL A 31 9.90 -15.39 12.00
N LEU A 32 9.46 -14.61 11.02
CA LEU A 32 10.27 -14.20 9.87
C LEU A 32 10.43 -12.68 9.91
N PHE A 33 11.68 -12.22 10.00
CA PHE A 33 12.02 -10.78 9.96
C PHE A 33 11.20 -9.91 10.93
N GLY A 34 11.00 -10.40 12.16
CA GLY A 34 10.28 -9.68 13.22
C GLY A 34 8.75 -9.71 13.08
N ARG A 35 8.19 -10.50 12.16
CA ARG A 35 6.75 -10.75 12.03
C ARG A 35 6.46 -12.24 12.26
N THR A 36 5.38 -12.52 12.97
CA THR A 36 4.93 -13.89 13.25
C THR A 36 3.96 -14.35 12.16
N TYR A 37 4.22 -15.53 11.60
CA TYR A 37 3.41 -16.16 10.55
C TYR A 37 2.92 -17.51 11.03
N ARG A 38 1.62 -17.79 10.88
CA ARG A 38 1.05 -19.12 11.06
C ARG A 38 1.18 -19.91 9.77
N VAL A 39 1.80 -21.09 9.82
CA VAL A 39 1.85 -22.00 8.67
C VAL A 39 0.54 -22.79 8.63
N VAL A 40 -0.30 -22.51 7.63
CA VAL A 40 -1.67 -23.05 7.57
C VAL A 40 -1.78 -24.32 6.73
N SER A 41 -1.03 -24.40 5.63
CA SER A 41 -1.02 -25.54 4.71
C SER A 41 0.36 -25.71 4.06
N CYS A 42 0.61 -26.89 3.47
CA CYS A 42 1.72 -27.14 2.55
C CYS A 42 1.21 -27.86 1.30
N ASP A 43 2.00 -27.84 0.24
CA ASP A 43 1.75 -28.63 -0.97
C ASP A 43 2.04 -30.12 -0.75
N GLU A 44 1.54 -30.95 -1.66
CA GLU A 44 1.63 -32.41 -1.58
C GLU A 44 3.08 -32.91 -1.64
N PHE A 45 3.93 -32.25 -2.43
CA PHE A 45 5.35 -32.55 -2.48
C PHE A 45 6.03 -32.34 -1.13
N THR A 46 5.81 -31.18 -0.49
CA THR A 46 6.39 -30.89 0.82
C THR A 46 5.84 -31.82 1.89
N LYS A 47 4.56 -32.20 1.79
CA LYS A 47 3.95 -33.17 2.73
C LYS A 47 4.69 -34.51 2.68
N ASN A 48 4.85 -35.09 1.50
CA ASN A 48 5.55 -36.36 1.31
C ASN A 48 7.02 -36.25 1.75
N PHE A 49 7.68 -35.15 1.41
CA PHE A 49 9.07 -34.89 1.80
C PHE A 49 9.29 -34.88 3.32
N LEU A 50 8.33 -34.32 4.08
CA LEU A 50 8.36 -34.24 5.54
C LEU A 50 8.05 -35.61 6.16
N GLU A 51 7.06 -36.32 5.64
CA GLU A 51 6.66 -37.66 6.11
C GLU A 51 7.78 -38.69 5.90
N ASP A 52 8.45 -38.67 4.73
CA ASP A 52 9.61 -39.51 4.42
C ASP A 52 10.79 -39.29 5.39
N ARG A 53 10.86 -38.12 6.01
CA ARG A 53 11.91 -37.74 6.99
C ARG A 53 11.45 -37.90 8.43
N GLY A 54 10.32 -38.57 8.66
CA GLY A 54 9.78 -38.88 9.98
C GLY A 54 9.09 -37.69 10.67
N ILE A 55 8.79 -36.60 9.95
CA ILE A 55 8.01 -35.48 10.48
C ILE A 55 6.55 -35.68 10.08
N LYS A 56 5.71 -36.06 11.05
CA LYS A 56 4.27 -36.19 10.83
C LYS A 56 3.65 -34.81 10.56
N VAL A 57 3.14 -34.63 9.36
CA VAL A 57 2.47 -33.39 8.94
C VAL A 57 1.08 -33.32 9.56
N ARG A 58 0.75 -32.19 10.21
CA ARG A 58 -0.58 -31.95 10.78
C ARG A 58 -1.61 -31.68 9.67
N GLU A 59 -2.88 -31.80 10.00
CA GLU A 59 -3.96 -31.42 9.08
C GLU A 59 -3.93 -29.93 8.78
N THR A 60 -4.32 -29.57 7.56
CA THR A 60 -4.41 -28.18 7.10
C THR A 60 -5.36 -27.39 7.99
N GLU A 61 -4.88 -26.28 8.55
CA GLU A 61 -5.72 -25.35 9.29
C GLU A 61 -6.57 -24.53 8.29
N SER A 62 -7.73 -24.05 8.73
CA SER A 62 -8.47 -23.07 7.91
C SER A 62 -7.80 -21.70 8.05
N ILE A 63 -7.66 -21.00 6.92
CA ILE A 63 -7.20 -19.61 6.94
C ILE A 63 -8.25 -18.81 7.73
N PRO A 64 -7.86 -18.02 8.74
CA PRO A 64 -8.82 -17.22 9.49
C PRO A 64 -9.57 -16.29 8.54
N ILE A 65 -10.89 -16.35 8.61
CA ILE A 65 -11.77 -15.49 7.83
C ILE A 65 -11.70 -14.11 8.46
N ASP A 66 -10.98 -13.20 7.82
CA ASP A 66 -11.05 -11.78 8.16
C ASP A 66 -12.30 -11.16 7.52
N SER A 67 -12.77 -10.03 8.07
CA SER A 67 -13.93 -9.28 7.56
C SER A 67 -13.81 -8.92 6.07
N TRP A 68 -12.58 -8.93 5.53
CA TRP A 68 -12.26 -8.62 4.15
C TRP A 68 -12.39 -9.83 3.19
N ASN A 69 -12.18 -11.05 3.70
CA ASN A 69 -12.38 -12.30 2.96
C ASN A 69 -13.86 -12.70 2.93
N LEU A 70 -14.64 -12.30 3.94
CA LEU A 70 -16.09 -12.54 3.99
C LEU A 70 -16.83 -11.78 2.88
N SER A 71 -16.54 -10.49 2.69
CA SER A 71 -17.20 -9.67 1.65
C SER A 71 -16.85 -10.12 0.23
N ARG A 72 -15.65 -10.67 -0.01
CA ARG A 72 -15.21 -11.07 -1.36
C ARG A 72 -15.62 -12.48 -1.76
N HIS A 73 -15.79 -13.41 -0.82
CA HIS A 73 -16.13 -14.80 -1.16
C HIS A 73 -17.63 -15.05 -1.38
N PHE A 74 -18.52 -14.22 -0.82
CA PHE A 74 -19.97 -14.45 -0.85
C PHE A 74 -20.76 -13.51 -1.78
N MET A 75 -20.13 -12.52 -2.39
CA MET A 75 -20.80 -11.62 -3.34
C MET A 75 -20.65 -12.12 -4.78
N THR A 76 -21.76 -12.43 -5.43
CA THR A 76 -21.78 -12.68 -6.88
C THR A 76 -21.58 -11.37 -7.64
N ASP A 77 -20.98 -11.41 -8.84
CA ASP A 77 -20.72 -10.20 -9.65
C ASP A 77 -21.97 -9.33 -9.88
N LYS A 78 -23.14 -9.98 -9.94
CA LYS A 78 -24.45 -9.34 -10.11
C LYS A 78 -24.92 -8.62 -8.84
N ALA A 79 -24.63 -9.20 -7.66
CA ALA A 79 -24.87 -8.54 -6.37
C ALA A 79 -23.97 -7.32 -6.21
N ARG A 80 -22.70 -7.43 -6.61
CA ARG A 80 -21.72 -6.32 -6.62
C ARG A 80 -22.16 -5.15 -7.49
N GLU A 81 -22.67 -5.41 -8.69
CA GLU A 81 -23.18 -4.37 -9.60
C GLU A 81 -24.45 -3.70 -9.04
N THR A 82 -25.32 -4.48 -8.40
CA THR A 82 -26.58 -3.97 -7.81
C THR A 82 -26.31 -3.11 -6.58
N GLU A 83 -25.35 -3.52 -5.75
CA GLU A 83 -24.94 -2.78 -4.56
C GLU A 83 -24.21 -1.49 -4.95
N LEU A 84 -23.30 -1.55 -5.94
CA LEU A 84 -22.66 -0.36 -6.52
C LEU A 84 -23.69 0.63 -7.06
N LYS A 85 -24.72 0.15 -7.78
CA LYS A 85 -25.82 1.00 -8.27
C LYS A 85 -26.67 1.58 -7.14
N ARG A 86 -26.91 0.85 -6.05
CA ARG A 86 -27.60 1.37 -4.86
C ARG A 86 -26.79 2.46 -4.17
N PHE A 87 -25.50 2.23 -3.93
CA PHE A 87 -24.60 3.21 -3.33
C PHE A 87 -24.49 4.50 -4.17
N LEU A 88 -24.42 4.39 -5.50
CA LEU A 88 -24.41 5.55 -6.40
C LEU A 88 -25.74 6.33 -6.32
N ASN A 89 -26.88 5.63 -6.34
CA ASN A 89 -28.20 6.25 -6.31
C ASN A 89 -28.56 6.84 -4.92
N GLU A 90 -27.87 6.42 -3.85
CA GLU A 90 -27.99 6.99 -2.51
C GLU A 90 -27.14 8.28 -2.37
N LYS A 91 -25.99 8.36 -3.06
CA LYS A 91 -25.19 9.60 -3.17
C LYS A 91 -25.95 10.71 -3.89
N ASP A 92 -26.68 10.39 -4.96
CA ASP A 92 -27.49 11.36 -5.72
C ASP A 92 -28.58 12.04 -4.86
N LYS A 93 -29.02 11.41 -3.75
CA LYS A 93 -30.00 12.01 -2.82
C LYS A 93 -29.38 12.98 -1.81
N VAL A 94 -28.06 12.94 -1.62
CA VAL A 94 -27.34 13.76 -0.63
C VAL A 94 -26.70 15.00 -1.29
N GLU A 95 -26.73 15.11 -2.62
CA GLU A 95 -26.20 16.26 -3.39
C GLU A 95 -27.05 17.55 -3.31
N ASN A 96 -27.82 17.74 -2.23
CA ASN A 96 -28.54 18.99 -1.98
C ASN A 96 -28.09 19.68 -0.69
N LEU A 97 -26.80 19.57 -0.38
CA LEU A 97 -26.11 20.44 0.56
C LEU A 97 -24.80 20.90 -0.08
N ASN A 98 -24.88 22.03 -0.78
CA ASN A 98 -23.71 22.83 -1.10
C ASN A 98 -23.06 23.28 0.21
N SER A 99 -22.02 22.59 0.67
CA SER A 99 -21.12 23.11 1.70
C SER A 99 -19.68 22.82 1.32
N TRP A 100 -18.91 23.89 1.18
CA TRP A 100 -17.47 23.89 1.03
C TRP A 100 -16.78 23.05 2.15
N GLU A 101 -15.58 22.54 1.89
CA GLU A 101 -14.60 22.01 2.87
C GLU A 101 -14.64 20.53 3.32
N THR A 102 -15.30 19.59 2.64
CA THR A 102 -15.18 18.16 3.04
C THR A 102 -14.31 17.37 2.05
N ILE A 103 -13.16 16.88 2.52
CA ILE A 103 -12.32 15.92 1.77
C ILE A 103 -13.20 14.71 1.43
N PRO A 104 -13.21 14.21 0.18
CA PRO A 104 -13.92 12.98 -0.17
C PRO A 104 -13.54 11.84 0.76
N GLU A 105 -14.49 10.98 1.12
CA GLU A 105 -14.24 9.82 2.01
C GLU A 105 -13.07 8.96 1.53
N THR A 106 -12.95 8.79 0.20
CA THR A 106 -11.83 8.09 -0.43
C THR A 106 -11.30 8.89 -1.61
N LEU A 107 -9.98 8.89 -1.76
CA LEU A 107 -9.26 9.46 -2.90
C LEU A 107 -8.63 8.32 -3.69
N THR A 108 -8.82 8.31 -5.01
CA THR A 108 -8.31 7.23 -5.86
C THR A 108 -7.27 7.75 -6.85
N PHE A 109 -6.10 7.12 -6.87
CA PHE A 109 -4.95 7.49 -7.66
C PHE A 109 -4.48 6.36 -8.56
N LEU A 110 -3.94 6.71 -9.73
CA LEU A 110 -3.29 5.78 -10.65
C LEU A 110 -1.78 5.94 -10.52
N CYS A 111 -1.12 4.84 -10.17
CA CYS A 111 0.30 4.80 -9.89
C CYS A 111 1.00 3.86 -10.88
N ALA A 112 2.23 4.19 -11.27
CA ALA A 112 3.06 3.35 -12.11
C ALA A 112 4.42 3.10 -11.45
N TRP A 113 4.94 1.89 -11.64
CA TRP A 113 6.26 1.50 -11.16
C TRP A 113 6.98 0.72 -12.25
N LEU A 114 8.24 1.05 -12.48
CA LEU A 114 9.09 0.29 -13.37
C LEU A 114 9.80 -0.80 -12.59
N ASP A 115 9.38 -2.04 -12.81
CA ASP A 115 10.02 -3.21 -12.25
C ASP A 115 11.33 -3.48 -12.98
N ARG A 116 12.42 -2.99 -12.39
CA ARG A 116 13.79 -3.17 -12.91
C ARG A 116 14.45 -4.45 -12.39
N LYS A 117 13.81 -5.17 -11.45
CA LYS A 117 14.43 -6.28 -10.72
C LYS A 117 13.41 -7.39 -10.50
N THR A 118 13.13 -8.13 -11.56
CA THR A 118 12.78 -9.53 -11.44
C THR A 118 13.79 -10.34 -12.25
N ASP A 119 14.61 -11.10 -11.53
CA ASP A 119 15.74 -11.91 -12.00
C ASP A 119 15.33 -13.10 -12.90
N PHE A 120 14.15 -13.03 -13.53
CA PHE A 120 13.55 -14.10 -14.35
C PHE A 120 13.10 -13.65 -15.75
N TYR A 121 12.75 -12.37 -15.96
CA TYR A 121 12.15 -11.92 -17.22
C TYR A 121 13.07 -11.06 -18.10
N GLY A 122 14.23 -10.63 -17.61
CA GLY A 122 15.25 -9.90 -18.40
C GLY A 122 14.84 -8.49 -18.89
N GLU A 123 13.54 -8.20 -18.96
CA GLU A 123 12.99 -6.94 -19.47
C GLU A 123 12.37 -6.10 -18.35
N LYS A 124 12.47 -4.78 -18.51
CA LYS A 124 11.86 -3.80 -17.60
C LYS A 124 10.35 -3.79 -17.85
N ILE A 125 9.57 -4.14 -16.84
CA ILE A 125 8.09 -4.17 -16.97
C ILE A 125 7.50 -2.94 -16.29
N LYS A 126 6.72 -2.15 -17.04
CA LYS A 126 5.87 -1.09 -16.48
C LYS A 126 4.65 -1.73 -15.83
N ARG A 127 4.56 -1.63 -14.50
CA ARG A 127 3.40 -2.08 -13.73
C ARG A 127 2.54 -0.89 -13.33
N THR A 128 1.22 -1.07 -13.36
CA THR A 128 0.24 -0.03 -13.01
C THR A 128 -0.60 -0.48 -11.83
N PHE A 129 -0.98 0.46 -10.98
CA PHE A 129 -1.70 0.21 -9.74
C PHE A 129 -2.80 1.25 -9.57
N LYS A 130 -3.94 0.80 -9.06
CA LYS A 130 -5.00 1.65 -8.51
C LYS A 130 -4.79 1.75 -7.00
N MET A 131 -4.48 2.94 -6.52
CA MET A 131 -4.28 3.25 -5.11
C MET A 131 -5.52 3.97 -4.58
N THR A 132 -6.15 3.43 -3.55
CA THR A 132 -7.28 4.06 -2.86
C THR A 132 -6.85 4.44 -1.46
N VAL A 133 -6.99 5.73 -1.13
CA VAL A 133 -6.63 6.31 0.16
C VAL A 133 -7.92 6.70 0.88
N SER A 134 -8.05 6.26 2.12
CA SER A 134 -9.14 6.66 3.02
C SER A 134 -8.79 7.98 3.69
N SER A 135 -9.68 8.97 3.59
CA SER A 135 -9.49 10.28 4.21
C SER A 135 -9.79 10.27 5.71
N ALA A 136 -10.44 9.21 6.22
CA ALA A 136 -10.75 9.07 7.63
C ALA A 136 -9.52 8.72 8.49
N ASP A 137 -8.61 7.90 7.96
CA ASP A 137 -7.51 7.30 8.72
C ASP A 137 -6.16 7.25 7.96
N ASP A 138 -6.07 7.89 6.80
CA ASP A 138 -4.90 7.90 5.91
C ASP A 138 -4.46 6.50 5.46
N SER A 139 -5.35 5.51 5.52
CA SER A 139 -5.03 4.15 5.13
C SER A 139 -5.06 3.97 3.62
N VAL A 140 -4.14 3.14 3.11
CA VAL A 140 -3.93 2.94 1.67
C VAL A 140 -4.14 1.49 1.29
N THR A 141 -5.00 1.29 0.28
CA THR A 141 -5.21 0.03 -0.42
C THR A 141 -4.64 0.15 -1.83
N MET A 142 -3.96 -0.88 -2.34
CA MET A 142 -3.46 -0.90 -3.72
C MET A 142 -3.82 -2.19 -4.45
N ILE A 143 -4.34 -2.05 -5.66
CA ILE A 143 -4.68 -3.14 -6.57
C ILE A 143 -3.83 -3.00 -7.83
N GLU A 144 -3.15 -4.06 -8.25
CA GLU A 144 -2.33 -4.09 -9.46
C GLU A 144 -3.23 -4.19 -10.70
N THR A 145 -3.28 -3.14 -11.50
CA THR A 145 -4.08 -3.04 -12.73
C THR A 145 -3.27 -3.32 -14.00
N THR A 146 -2.04 -3.81 -13.87
CA THR A 146 -1.19 -4.18 -15.01
C THR A 146 -1.93 -5.18 -15.91
N PRO A 147 -2.05 -4.92 -17.23
CA PRO A 147 -2.69 -5.85 -18.15
C PRO A 147 -2.03 -7.23 -18.08
N GLY A 148 -2.85 -8.27 -17.90
CA GLY A 148 -2.37 -9.67 -17.75
C GLY A 148 -2.14 -10.14 -16.31
N PHE A 149 -2.22 -9.27 -15.30
CA PHE A 149 -2.00 -9.63 -13.88
C PHE A 149 -3.30 -9.70 -13.04
N GLY A 150 -4.47 -9.61 -13.68
CA GLY A 150 -5.75 -10.03 -13.08
C GLY A 150 -6.25 -9.21 -11.88
N ASN A 151 -5.90 -7.92 -11.75
CA ASN A 151 -6.36 -7.07 -10.65
C ASN A 151 -6.01 -7.61 -9.26
N GLN A 152 -4.80 -8.16 -9.10
CA GLN A 152 -4.36 -8.72 -7.83
C GLN A 152 -4.20 -7.64 -6.75
N LEU A 153 -4.60 -7.95 -5.52
CA LEU A 153 -4.34 -7.08 -4.38
C LEU A 153 -2.83 -6.99 -4.11
N PHE A 154 -2.28 -5.77 -4.23
CA PHE A 154 -0.86 -5.49 -3.99
C PHE A 154 -0.60 -5.05 -2.54
N LEU A 155 -1.45 -4.17 -2.02
CA LEU A 155 -1.42 -3.70 -0.64
C LEU A 155 -2.83 -3.73 -0.07
N LYS A 156 -3.03 -4.42 1.05
CA LYS A 156 -4.35 -4.60 1.66
C LYS A 156 -4.85 -3.30 2.29
N VAL A 157 -4.25 -2.89 3.40
CA VAL A 157 -4.55 -1.64 4.11
C VAL A 157 -3.31 -1.33 4.93
N ASP A 158 -2.61 -0.25 4.64
CA ASP A 158 -1.49 0.23 5.46
C ASP A 158 -1.35 1.76 5.32
N ARG A 159 -0.75 2.42 6.31
CA ARG A 159 -0.37 3.82 6.19
C ARG A 159 1.01 3.89 5.57
N LEU A 160 1.15 4.59 4.46
CA LEU A 160 2.42 4.67 3.74
C LEU A 160 3.43 5.53 4.53
N PRO A 161 4.56 4.95 4.98
CA PRO A 161 5.57 5.72 5.67
C PRO A 161 6.54 6.38 4.69
N TYR A 162 7.08 7.53 5.08
CA TYR A 162 8.25 8.14 4.45
C TYR A 162 9.25 8.60 5.50
N THR A 163 10.50 8.75 5.09
CA THR A 163 11.57 9.25 5.98
C THR A 163 11.82 10.71 5.63
N THR A 164 11.71 11.59 6.61
CA THR A 164 12.04 13.02 6.44
C THR A 164 13.57 13.19 6.39
N ALA A 165 14.07 14.31 5.86
CA ALA A 165 15.50 14.66 5.89
C ALA A 165 16.12 14.57 7.30
N ASP A 166 15.32 14.88 8.33
CA ASP A 166 15.70 14.75 9.75
C ASP A 166 15.87 13.30 10.24
N GLY A 167 15.64 12.29 9.38
CA GLY A 167 15.68 10.87 9.72
C GLY A 167 14.41 10.35 10.43
N HIS A 168 13.42 11.21 10.67
CA HIS A 168 12.17 10.81 11.30
C HIS A 168 11.21 10.13 10.32
N ARG A 169 10.61 9.02 10.78
CA ARG A 169 9.55 8.32 10.04
C ARG A 169 8.22 9.04 10.24
N ARG A 170 7.62 9.46 9.13
CA ARG A 170 6.27 10.06 9.05
C ARG A 170 5.38 9.24 8.13
N TYR A 171 4.10 9.61 8.04
CA TYR A 171 3.13 8.95 7.19
C TYR A 171 2.54 9.93 6.19
N TYR A 172 2.33 9.48 4.94
CA TYR A 172 1.60 10.27 3.96
C TYR A 172 0.17 10.50 4.43
N ARG A 173 -0.31 11.72 4.22
CA ARG A 173 -1.67 12.14 4.52
C ARG A 173 -2.49 12.19 3.25
N ALA A 174 -3.77 11.84 3.33
CA ALA A 174 -4.66 11.79 2.16
C ALA A 174 -4.72 13.14 1.41
N ASP A 175 -4.75 14.25 2.15
CA ASP A 175 -4.82 15.62 1.64
C ASP A 175 -3.52 16.14 1.00
N LYS A 176 -2.40 15.42 1.16
CA LYS A 176 -1.09 15.79 0.61
C LYS A 176 -0.69 14.99 -0.61
N ILE A 177 -1.41 13.92 -0.93
CA ILE A 177 -1.13 13.06 -2.09
C ILE A 177 -1.74 13.68 -3.34
N ARG A 178 -0.96 13.79 -4.42
CA ARG A 178 -1.41 14.30 -5.72
C ARG A 178 -0.66 13.67 -6.90
N PRO A 179 -1.22 13.69 -8.12
CA PRO A 179 -0.48 13.38 -9.34
C PRO A 179 0.79 14.23 -9.48
N GLY A 180 1.85 13.63 -10.03
CA GLY A 180 3.19 14.23 -10.12
C GLY A 180 4.14 13.82 -8.99
N MET A 181 3.64 13.17 -7.93
CA MET A 181 4.46 12.75 -6.81
C MET A 181 5.10 11.37 -7.01
N TRP A 182 6.30 11.23 -6.48
CA TRP A 182 6.93 9.93 -6.24
C TRP A 182 6.66 9.50 -4.80
N ILE A 183 6.13 8.29 -4.64
CA ILE A 183 5.88 7.68 -3.33
C ILE A 183 6.63 6.37 -3.21
N ASP A 184 7.27 6.15 -2.07
CA ASP A 184 7.92 4.88 -1.78
C ASP A 184 6.96 3.91 -1.12
N VAL A 185 6.53 2.90 -1.86
CA VAL A 185 5.71 1.81 -1.34
C VAL A 185 6.62 0.60 -1.10
N PHE A 186 7.03 0.39 0.15
CA PHE A 186 7.95 -0.69 0.56
C PHE A 186 9.25 -0.77 -0.27
N LYS A 187 9.95 0.36 -0.41
CA LYS A 187 11.18 0.52 -1.21
C LYS A 187 10.98 0.39 -2.73
N ARG A 188 9.73 0.48 -3.20
CA ARG A 188 9.41 0.58 -4.62
C ARG A 188 8.99 2.02 -4.90
N PRO A 189 9.80 2.79 -5.65
CA PRO A 189 9.45 4.16 -6.00
C PRO A 189 8.36 4.13 -7.06
N MET A 190 7.14 4.45 -6.67
CA MET A 190 5.99 4.52 -7.55
C MET A 190 5.69 5.97 -7.90
N TYR A 191 5.36 6.23 -9.15
CA TYR A 191 4.97 7.55 -9.63
C TYR A 191 3.45 7.63 -9.76
N ILE A 192 2.85 8.63 -9.13
CA ILE A 192 1.41 8.93 -9.25
C ILE A 192 1.22 9.77 -10.51
N PHE A 193 0.58 9.23 -11.54
CA PHE A 193 0.45 9.92 -12.83
C PHE A 193 -0.95 10.51 -13.05
N ASP A 194 -1.97 9.91 -12.45
CA ASP A 194 -3.34 10.36 -12.62
C ASP A 194 -4.19 10.01 -11.39
N CYS A 195 -5.45 10.42 -11.40
CA CYS A 195 -6.44 10.08 -10.39
C CYS A 195 -7.75 9.62 -11.04
N ASP A 196 -8.49 8.82 -10.29
CA ASP A 196 -9.77 8.24 -10.71
C ASP A 196 -10.91 8.76 -9.82
N GLY A 197 -12.08 8.93 -10.42
CA GLY A 197 -13.27 9.50 -9.77
C GLY A 197 -13.38 11.03 -9.84
N ASP A 198 -14.59 11.50 -10.15
CA ASP A 198 -14.89 12.94 -10.30
C ASP A 198 -14.76 13.71 -8.99
N GLN A 199 -15.09 13.06 -7.87
CA GLN A 199 -14.91 13.63 -6.53
C GLN A 199 -13.43 13.87 -6.21
N THR A 200 -12.56 12.89 -6.49
CA THR A 200 -11.10 13.03 -6.34
C THR A 200 -10.56 14.16 -7.20
N LYS A 201 -10.94 14.20 -8.49
CA LYS A 201 -10.49 15.23 -9.44
C LYS A 201 -10.90 16.63 -9.02
N SER A 202 -12.14 16.80 -8.57
CA SER A 202 -12.67 18.10 -8.15
C SER A 202 -11.98 18.59 -6.89
N PHE A 203 -11.81 17.71 -5.89
CA PHE A 203 -11.06 18.00 -4.66
C PHE A 203 -9.61 18.41 -4.96
N LEU A 204 -8.91 17.63 -5.79
CA LEU A 204 -7.52 17.91 -6.11
C LEU A 204 -7.33 19.22 -6.88
N LYS A 205 -8.22 19.53 -7.83
CA LYS A 205 -8.22 20.82 -8.54
C LYS A 205 -8.46 22.00 -7.60
N GLN A 206 -9.32 21.81 -6.60
CA GLN A 206 -9.57 22.83 -5.59
C GLN A 206 -8.36 23.03 -4.67
N GLN A 207 -7.72 21.94 -4.23
CA GLN A 207 -6.65 21.98 -3.24
C GLN A 207 -5.30 22.42 -3.83
N PHE A 208 -4.97 21.98 -5.04
CA PHE A 208 -3.66 22.20 -5.65
C PHE A 208 -3.70 23.01 -6.96
N GLY A 209 -4.88 23.45 -7.40
CA GLY A 209 -5.05 24.22 -8.63
C GLY A 209 -4.93 23.37 -9.91
N GLU A 210 -4.18 23.86 -10.89
CA GLU A 210 -3.97 23.15 -12.16
C GLU A 210 -3.01 21.97 -11.98
N ILE A 211 -3.59 20.77 -11.90
CA ILE A 211 -2.83 19.51 -11.91
C ILE A 211 -2.81 18.96 -13.34
N GLN A 212 -1.62 18.57 -13.79
CA GLN A 212 -1.48 17.81 -15.03
C GLN A 212 -1.92 16.36 -14.79
N PHE A 213 -3.10 16.03 -15.29
CA PHE A 213 -3.60 14.66 -15.37
C PHE A 213 -3.13 14.05 -16.69
N GLY A 214 -2.57 12.84 -16.66
CA GLY A 214 -2.23 12.16 -17.91
C GLY A 214 -1.19 11.06 -17.79
N ASP A 215 -0.81 10.55 -18.95
CA ASP A 215 0.00 9.34 -19.08
C ASP A 215 1.33 9.38 -18.31
N CYS A 216 1.74 8.21 -17.83
CA CYS A 216 3.08 8.00 -17.29
C CYS A 216 4.01 7.50 -18.41
N PRO A 217 4.87 8.36 -19.00
CA PRO A 217 5.76 7.92 -20.06
C PRO A 217 6.91 7.10 -19.48
N LEU A 218 7.40 6.12 -20.25
CA LEU A 218 8.37 5.14 -19.75
C LEU A 218 9.70 5.80 -19.36
N ASN A 219 10.14 6.82 -20.11
CA ASN A 219 11.36 7.60 -19.84
C ASN A 219 11.35 8.25 -18.45
N LEU A 220 10.21 8.73 -17.97
CA LEU A 220 10.07 9.30 -16.63
C LEU A 220 10.30 8.21 -15.57
N LEU A 221 9.74 7.01 -15.79
CA LEU A 221 9.99 5.89 -14.90
C LEU A 221 11.43 5.38 -14.95
N GLU A 222 12.11 5.52 -16.09
CA GLU A 222 13.54 5.20 -16.26
C GLU A 222 14.46 6.22 -15.59
N ALA A 223 14.11 7.51 -15.60
CA ALA A 223 14.79 8.54 -14.82
C ALA A 223 14.66 8.26 -13.31
N GLY A 224 13.49 7.77 -12.89
CA GLY A 224 13.21 7.49 -11.48
C GLY A 224 12.91 8.75 -10.67
N PRO A 225 12.74 8.61 -9.34
CA PRO A 225 12.51 9.76 -8.48
C PRO A 225 13.71 10.71 -8.49
N PRO A 226 13.49 12.04 -8.40
CA PRO A 226 14.59 12.99 -8.26
C PRO A 226 15.43 12.68 -7.01
N SER A 227 16.73 12.95 -7.10
CA SER A 227 17.71 12.67 -6.03
C SER A 227 17.46 13.43 -4.72
N HIS A 228 16.67 14.50 -4.78
CA HIS A 228 16.08 15.16 -3.62
C HIS A 228 14.59 14.80 -3.60
N GLN A 229 14.17 13.97 -2.63
CA GLN A 229 12.73 13.76 -2.39
C GLN A 229 12.10 15.14 -2.19
N VAL A 230 11.02 15.44 -2.91
CA VAL A 230 10.24 16.65 -2.69
C VAL A 230 9.85 16.64 -1.22
N GLU A 231 10.52 17.49 -0.42
CA GLU A 231 10.13 17.69 0.96
C GLU A 231 8.66 18.10 0.93
N VAL A 232 7.81 17.28 1.55
CA VAL A 232 6.46 17.71 1.89
C VAL A 232 6.66 18.77 2.97
N LEU A 233 6.96 19.99 2.52
CA LEU A 233 7.05 21.15 3.40
C LEU A 233 5.69 21.24 4.11
N PRO A 234 5.67 21.29 5.46
CA PRO A 234 4.43 21.54 6.15
C PRO A 234 3.89 22.91 5.72
N ASP A 235 2.58 22.99 5.45
CA ASP A 235 1.91 24.24 5.07
C ASP A 235 2.11 25.35 6.13
N GLU A 236 2.39 24.98 7.37
CA GLU A 236 2.72 25.91 8.45
C GLU A 236 4.06 25.55 9.11
N LEU A 237 5.01 26.48 9.04
CA LEU A 237 6.24 26.46 9.83
C LEU A 237 5.97 27.18 11.16
N TRP A 238 5.98 26.46 12.27
CA TRP A 238 5.88 27.06 13.60
C TRP A 238 7.27 27.42 14.11
N PHE A 239 7.53 28.71 14.30
CA PHE A 239 8.75 29.19 14.94
C PHE A 239 8.43 29.57 16.39
N ARG A 240 9.06 28.90 17.34
CA ARG A 240 8.98 29.30 18.75
C ARG A 240 10.07 30.33 19.03
N ALA A 241 9.71 31.61 18.97
CA ALA A 241 10.55 32.69 19.47
C ALA A 241 10.23 32.94 20.95
N SER A 242 11.20 32.75 21.84
CA SER A 242 11.11 33.25 23.21
C SER A 242 11.81 34.62 23.27
N ASN A 243 11.03 35.69 23.18
CA ASN A 243 11.45 36.99 23.68
C ASN A 243 10.45 37.44 24.74
N VAL A 244 11.00 38.03 25.80
CA VAL A 244 10.26 38.55 26.94
C VAL A 244 9.27 39.59 26.42
N CYS A 245 7.97 39.35 26.65
CA CYS A 245 6.82 40.16 26.27
C CYS A 245 6.35 40.05 24.80
N PHE A 246 5.13 39.50 24.67
CA PHE A 246 4.23 39.41 23.50
C PHE A 246 4.40 38.25 22.51
N PHE A 247 3.34 37.44 22.42
CA PHE A 247 3.09 36.50 21.32
C PHE A 247 2.39 37.23 20.18
N SER A 248 2.98 37.23 18.99
CA SER A 248 2.31 37.65 17.75
C SER A 248 2.36 36.52 16.73
N ARG A 249 1.23 36.30 16.06
CA ARG A 249 1.02 35.29 15.01
C ARG A 249 1.41 35.93 13.67
N ILE A 250 2.34 35.31 12.93
CA ILE A 250 2.69 35.71 11.56
C ILE A 250 2.24 34.59 10.63
N LEU A 251 1.35 34.91 9.69
CA LEU A 251 1.01 34.09 8.53
C LEU A 251 1.93 34.53 7.38
N ILE A 252 2.52 33.57 6.67
CA ILE A 252 3.18 33.78 5.37
C ILE A 252 2.30 33.14 4.32
#